data_AF-A0A6H5K9R2-F1
#
_entry.id   AF-A0A6H5K9R2-F1
#
_cell.length_a   1.000
_cell.length_b   1.000
_cell.length_c   1.000
_cell.angle_alpha   90.00
_cell.angle_beta   90.00
_cell.angle_gamma   90.00
#
_symmetry.space_group_name_H-M   'P 1'
#
loop_
_entity.id
_entity.type
_entity.pdbx_description
1 polymer ?
#
loop_
_entity_poly.entity_id
_entity_poly.type
_entity_poly.pdbx_seq_one_letter_code
_entity_poly.pdbx_strand_id
1 'polypeptide(L)'
;MGVDNKPSHCINADPDVVAAGTADGWDIRLINQPSNIPHTNILDLGFFNAIQSLQDRTTPRTVDEFIIEVKRAFEEQSPSTLDKVWESLQAILQEIILAKGDNTIKLPHLKKDKAANSGRSIPKELPLSAEASTVVRAARAATAGGVQLEKGQRGGGDVAVDLLRDQEA
;
A
#
# COMPACT_ATOMS: atom_id res chain seq x y z
N MET A 1 -9.63 0.35 -1.29
CA MET A 1 -8.48 1.26 -1.09
C MET A 1 -7.88 1.03 0.29
N GLY A 2 -6.55 1.08 0.42
CA GLY A 2 -5.86 0.97 1.70
C GLY A 2 -5.84 2.30 2.45
N VAL A 3 -6.29 2.33 3.70
CA VAL A 3 -6.26 3.53 4.56
C VAL A 3 -5.44 3.21 5.81
N ASP A 4 -4.75 4.21 6.37
CA ASP A 4 -4.03 4.02 7.63
C ASP A 4 -4.97 3.54 8.75
N ASN A 5 -4.41 2.86 9.76
CA ASN A 5 -5.17 2.31 10.88
C ASN A 5 -5.19 3.26 12.10
N LYS A 6 -5.11 4.58 11.91
CA LYS A 6 -5.28 5.53 13.01
C LYS A 6 -6.74 5.47 13.48
N PRO A 7 -7.03 5.67 14.78
CA PRO A 7 -8.39 5.60 15.30
C PRO A 7 -9.42 6.49 14.57
N SER A 8 -8.98 7.63 14.03
CA SER A 8 -9.80 8.54 13.21
C SER A 8 -10.12 8.03 11.80
N HIS A 9 -9.40 7.00 11.34
CA HIS A 9 -9.46 6.44 9.99
C HIS A 9 -10.01 5.00 9.97
N CYS A 10 -10.24 4.38 11.14
CA CYS A 10 -10.87 3.07 11.29
C CYS A 10 -12.40 3.13 11.10
N ILE A 11 -12.83 3.56 9.92
CA ILE A 11 -14.25 3.77 9.54
C ILE A 11 -14.79 2.68 8.61
N ASN A 12 -14.07 1.57 8.41
CA ASN A 12 -14.40 0.56 7.38
C ASN A 12 -15.80 -0.08 7.54
N ALA A 13 -16.43 0.07 8.70
CA ALA A 13 -17.78 -0.41 8.99
C ALA A 13 -18.79 0.73 9.23
N ASP A 14 -18.42 1.98 8.95
CA ASP A 14 -19.33 3.11 9.02
C ASP A 14 -20.39 2.98 7.91
N PRO A 15 -21.69 2.88 8.25
CA PRO A 15 -22.75 2.68 7.27
C PRO A 15 -22.82 3.76 6.20
N ASP A 16 -22.52 5.01 6.54
CA ASP A 16 -22.59 6.13 5.60
C ASP A 16 -21.45 6.03 4.57
N VAL A 17 -20.28 5.56 5.02
CA VAL A 17 -19.10 5.36 4.18
C VAL A 17 -19.31 4.16 3.25
N VAL A 18 -19.89 3.07 3.77
CA VAL A 18 -20.24 1.89 2.95
C VAL A 18 -21.31 2.26 1.92
N ALA A 19 -22.33 3.03 2.31
CA ALA A 19 -23.37 3.50 1.39
C ALA A 19 -22.79 4.41 0.29
N ALA A 20 -21.89 5.32 0.63
CA ALA A 20 -21.21 6.16 -0.35
C ALA A 20 -20.28 5.35 -1.28
N GLY A 21 -19.58 4.35 -0.74
CA GLY A 21 -18.69 3.47 -1.52
C GLY A 21 -19.43 2.49 -2.44
N THR A 22 -20.73 2.30 -2.21
CA THR A 22 -21.61 1.43 -3.02
C THR A 22 -22.64 2.18 -3.86
N ALA A 23 -22.66 3.52 -3.76
CA ALA A 23 -23.49 4.38 -4.59
C ALA A 23 -23.10 4.25 -6.07
N ASP A 24 -24.04 4.56 -6.97
CA ASP A 24 -23.82 4.64 -8.43
C ASP A 24 -23.18 3.40 -9.09
N GLY A 25 -23.32 2.22 -8.46
CA GLY A 25 -22.81 0.95 -8.98
C GLY A 25 -21.31 0.71 -8.70
N TRP A 26 -20.70 1.50 -7.82
CA TRP A 26 -19.34 1.26 -7.34
C TRP A 26 -19.31 0.12 -6.29
N ASP A 27 -18.18 -0.57 -6.18
CA ASP A 27 -17.88 -1.51 -5.08
C ASP A 27 -16.54 -1.11 -4.45
N ILE A 28 -16.56 0.02 -3.73
CA ILE A 28 -15.37 0.54 -3.07
C ILE A 28 -15.32 0.00 -1.66
N ARG A 29 -14.38 -0.93 -1.42
CA ARG A 29 -14.10 -1.47 -0.10
C ARG A 29 -12.91 -0.75 0.53
N LEU A 30 -13.07 -0.27 1.76
CA LEU A 30 -11.98 0.29 2.56
C LEU A 30 -11.31 -0.84 3.34
N ILE A 31 -9.99 -0.96 3.16
CA ILE A 31 -9.18 -1.99 3.80
C ILE A 31 -8.17 -1.27 4.67
N ASN A 32 -8.08 -1.66 5.94
CA ASN A 32 -7.07 -1.10 6.82
C ASN A 32 -5.69 -1.60 6.42
N GLN A 33 -4.74 -0.68 6.41
CA GLN A 33 -3.35 -1.00 6.18
C GLN A 33 -2.77 -1.73 7.40
N PRO A 34 -1.84 -2.68 7.18
CA PRO A 34 -1.04 -3.28 8.24
C PRO A 34 -0.49 -2.25 9.23
N SER A 35 -0.68 -2.49 10.52
CA SER A 35 -0.10 -1.62 11.53
C SER A 35 1.43 -1.67 11.47
N ASN A 36 2.08 -0.51 11.47
CA ASN A 36 3.53 -0.35 11.53
C ASN A 36 4.32 -0.79 10.29
N ILE A 37 3.69 -0.76 9.10
CA ILE A 37 4.39 -0.89 7.82
C ILE A 37 4.23 0.41 7.02
N PRO A 38 5.16 1.37 7.16
CA PRO A 38 5.03 2.70 6.52
C PRO A 38 5.08 2.65 4.99
N HIS A 39 5.53 1.53 4.42
CA HIS A 39 5.75 1.37 2.99
C HIS A 39 4.53 0.82 2.23
N THR A 40 3.40 0.58 2.89
CA THR A 40 2.20 0.06 2.22
C THR A 40 1.24 1.15 1.73
N ASN A 41 1.46 2.41 2.16
CA ASN A 41 0.63 3.52 1.74
C ASN A 41 1.14 4.08 0.41
N ILE A 42 0.31 3.96 -0.63
CA ILE A 42 0.66 4.39 -1.98
C ILE A 42 0.90 5.91 -2.07
N LEU A 43 0.23 6.70 -1.21
CA LEU A 43 0.40 8.15 -1.16
C LEU A 43 1.75 8.54 -0.55
N ASP A 44 2.20 7.82 0.48
CA ASP A 44 3.53 8.00 1.08
C ASP A 44 4.63 7.63 0.07
N LEU A 45 4.45 6.54 -0.70
CA LEU A 45 5.41 6.11 -1.71
C LEU A 45 5.49 7.06 -2.92
N GLY A 46 4.36 7.66 -3.30
CA GLY A 46 4.24 8.47 -4.51
C GLY A 46 4.12 9.96 -4.24
N PHE A 47 2.90 10.42 -4.01
CA PHE A 47 2.57 11.85 -4.04
C PHE A 47 3.22 12.67 -2.92
N PHE A 48 3.22 12.18 -1.67
CA PHE A 48 3.85 12.90 -0.57
C PHE A 48 5.37 12.94 -0.71
N ASN A 49 5.97 11.88 -1.25
CA ASN A 49 7.39 11.87 -1.62
C ASN A 49 7.70 12.94 -2.69
N ALA A 50 6.81 13.12 -3.68
CA ALA A 50 6.96 14.17 -4.68
C ALA A 50 6.91 15.58 -4.06
N ILE A 51 5.98 15.83 -3.13
CA ILE A 51 5.90 17.10 -2.39
C ILE A 51 7.19 17.32 -1.57
N GLN A 52 7.67 16.28 -0.88
CA GLN A 52 8.90 16.37 -0.09
C GLN A 52 10.11 16.70 -0.97
N SER A 53 10.24 16.07 -2.14
CA SER A 53 11.30 16.38 -3.10
C SER A 53 11.22 17.83 -3.62
N LEU A 54 10.01 18.40 -3.75
CA LEU A 54 9.84 19.81 -4.10
C LEU A 54 10.21 20.73 -2.94
N GLN A 55 9.97 20.35 -1.69
CA GLN A 55 10.41 21.11 -0.51
C GLN A 55 11.94 21.17 -0.38
N ASP A 56 12.65 20.14 -0.82
CA ASP A 56 14.12 20.17 -0.87
C ASP A 56 14.64 21.20 -1.90
N ARG A 57 13.79 21.58 -2.87
CA ARG A 57 14.12 22.52 -3.96
C ARG A 57 13.54 23.91 -3.75
N THR A 58 12.46 24.02 -2.97
CA THR A 58 11.68 25.24 -2.76
C THR A 58 11.29 25.34 -1.29
N THR A 59 11.35 26.53 -0.69
CA THR A 59 11.02 26.72 0.72
C THR A 59 9.83 27.66 0.85
N PRO A 60 8.59 27.15 0.73
CA PRO A 60 7.40 27.99 0.91
C PRO A 60 7.37 28.52 2.35
N ARG A 61 7.12 29.83 2.49
CA ARG A 61 7.05 30.55 3.78
C ARG A 61 5.64 30.94 4.17
N THR A 62 4.69 30.75 3.26
CA THR A 62 3.27 31.04 3.50
C THR A 62 2.40 29.84 3.10
N VAL A 63 1.17 29.82 3.60
CA VAL A 63 0.18 28.80 3.24
C VAL A 63 -0.13 28.86 1.74
N ASP A 64 -0.24 30.06 1.17
CA ASP A 64 -0.53 30.23 -0.26
C ASP A 64 0.60 29.70 -1.15
N GLU A 65 1.86 29.97 -0.77
CA GLU A 65 3.03 29.39 -1.44
C GLU A 65 2.99 27.86 -1.35
N PHE A 66 2.70 27.30 -0.17
CA PHE A 66 2.59 25.85 -0.01
C PHE A 66 1.47 25.25 -0.88
N ILE A 67 0.31 25.90 -0.98
CA ILE A 67 -0.78 25.45 -1.86
C ILE A 67 -0.33 25.42 -3.33
N ILE A 68 0.41 26.44 -3.78
CA ILE A 68 0.95 26.48 -5.15
C ILE A 68 1.91 25.31 -5.38
N GLU A 69 2.79 25.02 -4.42
CA GLU A 69 3.74 23.92 -4.48
C GLU A 69 3.04 22.55 -4.56
N VAL A 70 2.01 22.32 -3.75
CA VAL A 70 1.20 21.08 -3.78
C VAL A 70 0.49 20.92 -5.12
N LYS A 71 -0.08 22.00 -5.67
CA LYS A 71 -0.71 21.97 -7.01
C LYS A 71 0.31 21.63 -8.09
N ARG A 72 1.50 22.23 -8.03
CA ARG A 72 2.58 21.91 -8.97
C ARG A 72 3.00 20.44 -8.86
N ALA A 73 3.15 19.92 -7.64
CA ALA A 73 3.47 18.52 -7.41
C ALA A 73 2.43 17.59 -8.06
N PHE A 74 1.15 17.96 -7.98
CA PHE A 74 0.04 17.21 -8.57
C PHE A 74 0.06 17.27 -10.08
N GLU A 75 0.26 18.45 -10.67
CA GLU A 75 0.35 18.64 -12.12
C GLU A 75 1.58 17.95 -12.73
N GLU A 76 2.69 17.88 -11.99
CA GLU A 76 3.91 17.16 -12.39
C GLU A 76 3.78 15.62 -12.26
N GLN A 77 2.74 15.10 -11.60
CA GLN A 77 2.50 13.65 -11.55
C GLN A 77 2.08 13.13 -12.92
N SER A 78 3.02 12.48 -13.61
CA SER A 78 2.72 11.76 -14.84
C SER A 78 2.08 10.40 -14.56
N PRO A 79 1.23 9.86 -15.46
CA PRO A 79 0.77 8.47 -15.38
C PRO A 79 1.93 7.47 -15.24
N SER A 80 3.04 7.73 -15.93
CA SER A 80 4.24 6.89 -15.86
C SER A 80 4.89 6.88 -14.46
N THR A 81 4.77 7.98 -13.71
CA THR A 81 5.22 8.05 -12.31
C THR A 81 4.32 7.19 -11.43
N LEU A 82 3.00 7.28 -11.61
CA LEU A 82 2.04 6.49 -10.85
C LEU A 82 2.22 4.98 -11.11
N ASP A 83 2.46 4.58 -12.35
CA ASP A 83 2.76 3.19 -12.69
C ASP A 83 4.00 2.68 -11.95
N LYS A 84 5.07 3.49 -11.89
CA LYS A 84 6.30 3.14 -11.16
C LYS A 84 6.06 3.01 -9.65
N VAL A 85 5.18 3.84 -9.09
CA VAL A 85 4.79 3.78 -7.66
C VAL A 85 4.00 2.50 -7.41
N TRP A 86 3.04 2.18 -8.29
CA TRP A 86 2.24 0.97 -8.23
C TRP A 86 3.09 -0.31 -8.30
N GLU A 87 4.04 -0.38 -9.24
CA GLU A 87 4.97 -1.52 -9.34
C GLU A 87 5.84 -1.67 -8.07
N SER A 88 6.21 -0.55 -7.45
CA SER A 88 6.98 -0.58 -6.20
C SER A 88 6.16 -1.10 -5.04
N LEU A 89 4.91 -0.66 -4.91
CA LEU A 89 4.00 -1.14 -3.88
C LEU A 89 3.84 -2.65 -3.98
N GLN A 90 3.62 -3.18 -5.19
CA GLN A 90 3.49 -4.62 -5.40
C GLN A 90 4.76 -5.40 -5.02
N ALA A 91 5.93 -4.88 -5.37
CA ALA A 91 7.19 -5.51 -4.98
C ALA A 91 7.40 -5.47 -3.45
N ILE A 92 7.08 -4.35 -2.79
CA ILE A 92 7.13 -4.20 -1.34
C ILE A 92 6.20 -5.20 -0.65
N LEU A 93 4.96 -5.35 -1.15
CA LEU A 93 4.01 -6.33 -0.64
C LEU A 93 4.54 -7.77 -0.77
N GLN A 94 5.22 -8.08 -1.86
CA GLN A 94 5.87 -9.39 -2.01
C GLN A 94 6.99 -9.60 -0.99
N GLU A 95 7.83 -8.59 -0.72
CA GLU A 95 8.87 -8.68 0.30
C GLU A 95 8.28 -8.90 1.70
N ILE A 96 7.15 -8.26 2.03
CA ILE A 96 6.42 -8.48 3.30
C ILE A 96 5.94 -9.93 3.39
N ILE A 97 5.40 -10.49 2.29
CA ILE A 97 4.99 -11.89 2.23
C ILE A 97 6.19 -12.81 2.49
N LEU A 98 7.32 -12.57 1.82
CA LEU A 98 8.55 -13.37 2.00
C LEU A 98 9.09 -13.26 3.43
N ALA A 99 8.97 -12.08 4.04
CA ALA A 99 9.32 -11.83 5.43
C ALA A 99 8.25 -12.31 6.44
N LYS A 100 7.19 -12.97 5.98
CA LYS A 100 6.08 -13.49 6.80
C LYS A 100 5.43 -12.42 7.68
N GLY A 101 5.29 -11.20 7.16
CA GLY A 101 4.67 -10.08 7.86
C GLY A 101 5.63 -9.23 8.70
N ASP A 102 6.93 -9.52 8.70
CA ASP A 102 7.93 -8.66 9.34
C ASP A 102 8.06 -7.32 8.60
N ASN A 103 8.29 -6.24 9.35
CA ASN A 103 8.41 -4.88 8.84
C ASN A 103 9.86 -4.45 8.55
N THR A 104 10.85 -5.33 8.79
CA THR A 104 12.27 -5.07 8.52
C THR A 104 12.69 -5.28 7.06
N ILE A 105 11.72 -5.20 6.13
CA ILE A 105 11.96 -5.44 4.70
C ILE A 105 12.84 -4.36 4.07
N LYS A 106 13.75 -4.80 3.20
CA LYS A 106 14.53 -3.88 2.37
C LYS A 106 13.70 -3.49 1.15
N LEU A 107 13.65 -2.20 0.85
CA LEU A 107 12.93 -1.72 -0.31
C LEU A 107 13.59 -2.23 -1.61
N PRO A 108 12.83 -2.91 -2.49
CA PRO A 108 13.38 -3.47 -3.71
C PRO A 108 13.72 -2.37 -4.74
N HIS A 109 14.96 -2.38 -5.24
CA HIS A 109 15.42 -1.47 -6.30
C HIS A 109 15.14 -2.04 -7.70
N LEU A 110 13.95 -1.75 -8.23
CA LEU A 110 13.46 -2.35 -9.48
C LEU A 110 14.04 -1.75 -10.79
N LYS A 111 15.01 -0.81 -10.71
CA LYS A 111 15.64 -0.13 -11.87
C LYS A 111 14.61 0.39 -12.90
N LYS A 112 13.49 0.92 -12.40
CA LYS A 112 12.29 1.27 -13.18
C LYS A 112 12.57 2.26 -14.30
N ASP A 113 13.45 3.24 -14.09
CA ASP A 113 13.81 4.23 -15.12
C ASP A 113 14.59 3.60 -16.27
N LYS A 114 15.51 2.68 -15.96
CA LYS A 114 16.22 1.93 -17.00
C LYS A 114 15.25 1.11 -17.84
N ALA A 115 14.27 0.47 -17.20
CA ALA A 115 13.27 -0.35 -17.88
C ALA A 115 12.31 0.50 -18.75
N ALA A 116 11.86 1.65 -18.24
CA ALA A 116 11.04 2.60 -18.99
C ALA A 116 11.79 3.14 -20.22
N ASN A 117 13.07 3.49 -20.08
CA ASN A 117 13.91 3.97 -21.18
C ASN A 117 14.18 2.90 -22.26
N SER A 118 14.09 1.62 -21.92
CA SER A 118 14.14 0.52 -22.89
C SER A 118 12.78 0.17 -23.51
N GLY A 119 11.73 0.95 -23.24
CA GLY A 119 10.38 0.73 -23.77
C GLY A 119 9.62 -0.41 -23.09
N ARG A 120 10.06 -0.88 -21.91
CA ARG A 120 9.32 -1.90 -21.15
C ARG A 120 8.07 -1.25 -20.56
N SER A 121 6.90 -1.76 -20.91
CA SER A 121 5.67 -1.40 -20.23
C SER A 121 5.72 -1.84 -18.77
N ILE A 122 5.21 -0.99 -17.87
CA ILE A 122 5.05 -1.36 -16.47
C ILE A 122 3.84 -2.27 -16.38
N PRO A 123 3.98 -3.48 -15.82
CA PRO A 123 2.86 -4.40 -15.73
C PRO A 123 1.83 -3.87 -14.72
N LYS A 124 0.54 -4.00 -15.05
CA LYS A 124 -0.55 -3.69 -14.12
C LYS A 124 -0.48 -4.57 -12.87
N GLU A 125 0.00 -5.79 -13.03
CA GLU A 125 0.16 -6.78 -11.95
C GLU A 125 1.55 -7.39 -12.02
N LEU A 126 2.27 -7.34 -10.91
CA LEU A 126 3.55 -8.03 -10.75
C LEU A 126 3.26 -9.46 -10.29
N PRO A 127 3.64 -10.49 -11.07
CA PRO A 127 3.37 -11.87 -10.69
C PRO A 127 4.13 -12.22 -9.40
N LEU A 128 3.44 -12.91 -8.48
CA LEU A 128 4.09 -13.43 -7.27
C LEU A 128 5.21 -14.40 -7.65
N SER A 129 6.33 -14.31 -6.95
CA SER A 129 7.36 -15.35 -7.01
C SER A 129 6.81 -16.71 -6.54
N ALA A 130 7.40 -17.80 -7.03
CA ALA A 130 7.03 -19.15 -6.60
C ALA A 130 7.21 -19.34 -5.08
N GLU A 131 8.21 -18.69 -4.51
CA GLU A 131 8.48 -18.67 -3.07
C GLU A 131 7.38 -17.93 -2.30
N ALA A 132 7.04 -16.71 -2.72
CA ALA A 132 5.95 -15.93 -2.10
C ALA A 132 4.61 -16.68 -2.19
N SER A 133 4.33 -17.31 -3.33
CA SER A 133 3.15 -18.15 -3.53
C SER A 133 3.10 -19.33 -2.54
N THR A 134 4.26 -19.92 -2.21
CA THR A 134 4.35 -21.03 -1.25
C THR A 134 4.08 -20.55 0.17
N VAL A 135 4.59 -19.37 0.55
CA VAL A 135 4.30 -18.75 1.85
C VAL A 135 2.81 -18.45 2.00
N VAL A 136 2.18 -17.85 0.99
CA VAL A 136 0.74 -17.55 0.99
C VAL A 136 -0.10 -18.83 1.17
N ARG A 137 0.24 -19.91 0.46
CA ARG A 137 -0.47 -21.19 0.60
C ARG A 137 -0.31 -21.77 2.01
N ALA A 138 0.89 -21.71 2.57
CA ALA A 138 1.15 -22.20 3.93
C ALA A 138 0.37 -21.40 4.98
N ALA A 139 0.32 -20.07 4.85
CA ALA A 139 -0.44 -19.21 5.75
C ALA A 139 -1.96 -19.52 5.68
N ARG A 140 -2.51 -19.64 4.46
CA ARG A 140 -3.93 -20.01 4.26
C ARG A 140 -4.28 -21.35 4.90
N ALA A 141 -3.41 -22.36 4.75
CA ALA A 141 -3.62 -23.68 5.34
C ALA A 141 -3.63 -23.62 6.88
N ALA A 142 -2.78 -22.80 7.49
CA ALA A 142 -2.75 -22.60 8.95
C ALA A 142 -4.04 -21.93 9.47
N THR A 143 -4.59 -20.97 8.73
CA THR A 143 -5.84 -20.27 9.13
C THR A 143 -7.08 -21.16 8.98
N ALA A 144 -7.12 -22.05 7.98
CA ALA A 144 -8.23 -22.99 7.79
C ALA A 144 -8.27 -24.13 8.86
N GLY A 145 -7.16 -24.33 9.59
CA GLY A 145 -7.01 -25.40 10.59
C GLY A 145 -7.50 -25.09 12.01
N GLY A 146 -7.99 -23.87 12.29
CA GLY A 146 -8.58 -23.52 13.59
C GLY A 146 -7.64 -23.72 14.79
N VAL A 147 -6.50 -23.04 14.82
CA VAL A 147 -5.65 -22.96 16.02
C VAL A 147 -5.89 -21.63 16.74
N GLN A 148 -6.53 -21.68 17.90
CA GLN A 148 -6.48 -20.58 18.87
C GLN A 148 -5.04 -20.44 19.36
N LEU A 149 -4.36 -19.37 18.94
CA LEU A 149 -3.08 -18.98 19.53
C LEU A 149 -3.34 -18.45 20.95
N GLU A 150 -2.70 -19.08 21.94
CA GLU A 150 -2.80 -18.69 23.34
C GLU A 150 -2.45 -17.21 23.52
N LYS A 151 -3.31 -16.50 24.27
CA LYS A 151 -3.08 -15.13 24.72
C LYS A 151 -1.84 -15.09 25.61
N GLY A 152 -0.71 -14.65 25.05
CA GLY A 152 0.52 -14.61 25.84
C GLY A 152 1.68 -13.85 25.19
N GLN A 153 1.49 -12.57 24.85
CA GLN A 153 2.41 -11.44 25.11
C GLN A 153 2.14 -10.27 24.14
N ARG A 154 2.30 -9.06 24.68
CA ARG A 154 1.85 -7.77 24.15
C ARG A 154 2.46 -7.42 22.78
N GLY A 155 1.59 -7.06 21.83
CA GLY A 155 1.91 -6.20 20.67
C GLY A 155 1.94 -6.91 19.31
N GLY A 156 1.03 -6.51 18.41
CA GLY A 156 1.01 -6.94 17.01
C GLY A 156 -0.20 -7.81 16.67
N GLY A 157 -1.32 -7.17 16.32
CA GLY A 157 -2.45 -7.87 15.73
C GLY A 157 -2.03 -8.49 14.40
N ASP A 158 -2.42 -9.75 14.23
CA ASP A 158 -2.08 -10.66 13.15
C ASP A 158 -2.34 -10.00 11.77
N VAL A 159 -1.28 -9.62 11.07
CA VAL A 159 -1.32 -8.84 9.81
C VAL A 159 -1.70 -9.71 8.61
N ALA A 160 -1.50 -11.03 8.74
CA ALA A 160 -1.73 -11.98 7.65
C ALA A 160 -3.22 -12.32 7.45
N VAL A 161 -4.07 -12.15 8.48
CA VAL A 161 -5.47 -12.58 8.43
C VAL A 161 -6.39 -11.62 7.67
N ASP A 162 -6.05 -10.33 7.59
CA ASP A 162 -6.90 -9.33 6.92
C ASP A 162 -6.58 -9.19 5.42
N LEU A 163 -5.32 -9.38 5.01
CA LEU A 163 -4.96 -9.29 3.57
C LEU A 163 -5.48 -10.46 2.72
N LEU A 164 -5.82 -11.59 3.35
CA LEU A 164 -6.19 -12.83 2.65
C LEU A 164 -7.70 -13.11 2.63
N ARG A 165 -8.50 -12.35 3.39
CA ARG A 165 -9.94 -12.60 3.54
C ARG A 165 -10.80 -12.00 2.42
N ASP A 166 -10.29 -10.98 1.71
CA ASP A 166 -11.07 -10.21 0.72
C ASP A 166 -10.78 -10.58 -0.75
N GLN A 167 -10.18 -11.75 -1.02
CA GLN A 167 -10.00 -12.28 -2.38
C GLN A 167 -11.16 -13.19 -2.85
N GLU A 168 -12.21 -13.36 -2.03
CA GLU A 168 -13.47 -13.99 -2.44
C GLU A 168 -14.67 -13.11 -2.04
N ALA A 169 -15.05 -12.22 -2.97
CA ALA A 169 -16.42 -11.75 -3.20
C ALA A 169 -16.43 -10.88 -4.45
#